data_AF-A0A536HVS9-F1
#
_entry.id   AF-A0A536HVS9-F1
#
_cell.length_a   1.000
_cell.length_b   1.000
_cell.length_c   1.000
_cell.angle_alpha   90.00
_cell.angle_beta   90.00
_cell.angle_gamma   90.00
#
_symmetry.space_group_name_H-M   'P 1'
#
loop_
_entity.id
_entity.type
_entity.pdbx_description
1 polymer ?
#
loop_
_entity_poly.entity_id
_entity_poly.type
_entity_poly.pdbx_seq_one_letter_code
_entity_poly.pdbx_strand_id
1 'polypeptide(L)'
;MLYLDGQNGRQIDIFIDRMRMCHIVELADRLNHAGPCLTPADLLISKLQVYEVNQKDLVDTVALLLDHPIADHDDDAINASYIARLTSQDWGLHRTLRMNTEKVRSAVKDLEVPAETVNQRLDELWRAIEAHPKSLKWRLRARVGDRMAWYELPEEVRQPYQPD
;
A
#
# COMPACT_ATOMS: atom_id res chain seq x y z
N MET A 1 8.84 -7.56 13.71
CA MET A 1 8.95 -8.09 15.08
C MET A 1 7.62 -7.84 15.77
N LEU A 2 7.08 -8.83 16.49
CA LEU A 2 5.80 -8.71 17.18
C LEU A 2 6.03 -8.36 18.65
N TYR A 3 5.35 -7.33 19.16
CA TYR A 3 5.31 -7.01 20.59
C TYR A 3 3.88 -7.07 21.09
N LEU A 4 3.66 -7.76 22.21
CA LEU A 4 2.37 -7.87 22.87
C LEU A 4 2.40 -7.01 24.14
N ASP A 5 1.64 -5.94 24.13
CA ASP A 5 1.41 -5.10 25.30
C ASP A 5 0.32 -5.75 26.18
N GLY A 6 0.78 -6.54 27.16
CA GLY A 6 -0.11 -7.21 28.10
C GLY A 6 -0.90 -6.27 29.02
N GLN A 7 -0.50 -5.00 29.17
CA GLN A 7 -1.22 -4.06 30.03
C GLN A 7 -2.46 -3.49 29.34
N ASN A 8 -2.35 -3.18 28.04
CA ASN A 8 -3.45 -2.61 27.26
C ASN A 8 -4.11 -3.61 26.30
N GLY A 9 -3.64 -4.87 26.28
CA GLY A 9 -4.14 -5.91 25.37
C GLY A 9 -3.88 -5.59 23.90
N ARG A 10 -2.76 -4.92 23.58
CA ARG A 10 -2.45 -4.46 22.21
C ARG A 10 -1.38 -5.33 21.57
N GLN A 11 -1.60 -5.69 20.32
CA GLN A 11 -0.58 -6.25 19.46
C GLN A 11 0.07 -5.11 18.67
N ILE A 12 1.41 -5.04 18.68
CA ILE A 12 2.20 -4.01 18.03
C ILE A 12 3.19 -4.68 17.08
N ASP A 13 3.03 -4.40 15.79
CA ASP A 13 3.99 -4.79 14.76
C ASP A 13 5.09 -3.73 14.63
N ILE A 14 6.34 -4.16 14.84
CA ILE A 14 7.52 -3.31 14.81
C ILE A 14 8.32 -3.59 13.53
N PHE A 15 8.48 -2.53 12.74
CA PHE A 15 9.29 -2.48 11.53
C PHE A 15 10.47 -1.53 11.75
N ILE A 16 11.68 -1.95 11.38
CA ILE A 16 12.90 -1.13 11.45
C ILE A 16 13.38 -0.94 10.02
N ASP A 17 13.45 0.31 9.57
CA ASP A 17 13.87 0.76 8.23
C ASP A 17 13.02 0.28 7.05
N ARG A 18 12.34 -0.86 7.18
CA ARG A 18 11.65 -1.55 6.09
C ARG A 18 10.36 -2.16 6.59
N MET A 19 9.30 -1.94 5.82
CA MET A 19 8.05 -2.66 5.98
C MET A 19 8.07 -3.89 5.08
N ARG A 20 8.29 -5.07 5.69
CA ARG A 20 8.27 -6.36 5.01
C ARG A 20 6.91 -7.02 5.25
N MET A 21 6.02 -6.88 4.28
CA MET A 21 4.73 -7.56 4.24
C MET A 21 4.68 -8.44 2.99
N CYS A 22 3.65 -8.32 2.15
CA CYS A 22 3.63 -9.02 0.87
C CYS A 22 4.68 -8.53 -0.13
N HIS A 23 5.10 -7.28 0.05
CA HIS A 23 6.20 -6.62 -0.64
C HIS A 23 7.11 -5.95 0.40
N ILE A 24 8.31 -5.56 -0.01
CA ILE A 24 9.22 -4.80 0.84
C ILE A 24 9.16 -3.34 0.43
N VAL A 25 8.83 -2.47 1.38
CA VAL A 25 8.89 -1.02 1.21
C VAL A 25 9.97 -0.46 2.13
N GLU A 26 10.95 0.22 1.54
CA GLU A 26 12.02 0.90 2.27
C GLU A 26 11.47 2.22 2.84
N LEU A 27 11.54 2.36 4.16
CA LEU A 27 11.04 3.52 4.92
C LEU A 27 12.16 4.37 5.52
N ALA A 28 13.40 3.87 5.62
CA ALA A 28 14.51 4.56 6.29
C ALA A 28 14.64 6.04 5.91
N ASP A 29 14.65 6.33 4.61
CA ASP A 29 14.78 7.71 4.09
C ASP A 29 13.49 8.52 4.14
N ARG A 30 12.41 7.96 4.70
CA ARG A 30 11.07 8.55 4.73
C ARG A 30 10.55 8.85 6.11
N LEU A 31 11.22 8.41 7.16
CA LEU A 31 10.80 8.67 8.54
C LEU A 31 11.26 10.04 9.07
N ASN A 32 12.09 10.78 8.31
CA ASN A 32 12.66 12.05 8.73
C ASN A 32 11.77 13.26 8.37
N HIS A 33 10.50 13.24 8.79
CA HIS A 33 9.58 14.37 8.67
C HIS A 33 8.96 14.73 10.04
N ALA A 34 8.25 15.85 10.10
CA ALA A 34 7.54 16.25 11.30
C ALA A 34 6.28 15.38 11.47
N GLY A 35 6.16 14.69 12.60
CA GLY A 35 4.95 13.95 12.97
C GLY A 35 5.19 12.46 13.29
N PRO A 36 4.25 11.81 14.00
CA PRO A 36 4.41 10.44 14.46
C PRO A 36 3.91 9.38 13.46
N CYS A 37 3.29 9.79 12.35
CA CYS A 37 2.62 8.91 11.38
C CYS A 37 3.41 8.80 10.08
N LEU A 38 3.27 7.70 9.36
CA LEU A 38 3.73 7.60 7.98
C LEU A 38 2.99 8.60 7.08
N THR A 39 3.58 8.96 5.93
CA THR A 39 2.91 9.85 4.98
C THR A 39 1.71 9.15 4.31
N PRO A 40 0.76 9.90 3.71
CA PRO A 40 -0.37 9.30 3.01
C PRO A 40 0.04 8.32 1.90
N ALA A 41 1.15 8.59 1.20
CA ALA A 41 1.69 7.68 0.19
C ALA A 41 2.15 6.35 0.78
N ASP A 42 2.89 6.40 1.89
CA ASP A 42 3.39 5.19 2.56
C ASP A 42 2.24 4.35 3.14
N LEU A 43 1.24 5.02 3.74
CA LEU A 43 0.02 4.39 4.23
C LEU A 43 -0.76 3.73 3.08
N LEU A 44 -0.94 4.42 1.95
CA LEU A 44 -1.64 3.87 0.79
C LEU A 44 -0.94 2.63 0.25
N ILE A 45 0.40 2.67 0.12
CA ILE A 45 1.18 1.50 -0.31
C ILE A 45 1.04 0.36 0.69
N SER A 46 1.03 0.64 2.01
CA SER A 46 0.83 -0.38 3.05
C SER A 46 -0.47 -1.17 2.85
N LYS A 47 -1.52 -0.51 2.36
CA LYS A 47 -2.83 -1.13 2.08
C LYS A 47 -2.89 -1.82 0.73
N LEU A 48 -2.47 -1.12 -0.33
CA LEU A 48 -2.57 -1.65 -1.68
C LEU A 48 -1.59 -2.81 -1.95
N GLN A 49 -0.53 -2.98 -1.16
CA GLN A 49 0.42 -4.08 -1.33
C GLN A 49 -0.08 -5.43 -0.78
N VAL A 50 -1.18 -5.46 0.00
CA VAL A 50 -1.71 -6.69 0.60
C VAL A 50 -2.29 -7.60 -0.49
N TYR A 51 -1.67 -8.75 -0.75
CA TYR A 51 -2.15 -9.65 -1.82
C TYR A 51 -3.57 -10.18 -1.52
N GLU A 52 -3.77 -10.67 -0.30
CA GLU A 52 -5.07 -11.11 0.22
C GLU A 52 -5.81 -9.95 0.90
N VAL A 53 -6.11 -8.91 0.12
CA VAL A 53 -6.80 -7.70 0.62
C VAL A 53 -8.13 -8.06 1.28
N ASN A 54 -8.39 -7.49 2.45
CA ASN A 54 -9.65 -7.65 3.17
C ASN A 54 -10.50 -6.35 3.11
N GLN A 55 -11.71 -6.41 3.68
CA GLN A 55 -12.63 -5.26 3.67
C GLN A 55 -12.06 -4.02 4.37
N LYS A 56 -11.32 -4.20 5.48
CA LYS A 56 -10.70 -3.08 6.21
C LYS A 56 -9.68 -2.37 5.34
N ASP A 57 -8.84 -3.10 4.62
CA ASP A 57 -7.84 -2.51 3.73
C ASP A 57 -8.48 -1.72 2.57
N LEU A 58 -9.61 -2.18 2.05
CA LEU A 58 -10.37 -1.46 1.01
C LEU A 58 -10.98 -0.17 1.56
N VAL A 59 -11.60 -0.23 2.74
CA VAL A 59 -12.18 0.95 3.41
C VAL A 59 -11.10 1.98 3.76
N ASP A 60 -9.98 1.53 4.35
CA ASP A 60 -8.86 2.41 4.69
C ASP A 60 -8.26 3.07 3.42
N THR A 61 -8.18 2.31 2.31
CA THR A 61 -7.71 2.85 1.02
C THR A 61 -8.66 3.92 0.48
N VAL A 62 -9.97 3.67 0.55
CA VAL A 62 -11.00 4.64 0.12
C VAL A 62 -10.93 5.90 0.95
N ALA A 63 -10.79 5.79 2.27
CA ALA A 63 -10.65 6.94 3.16
C ALA A 63 -9.42 7.79 2.79
N LEU A 64 -8.25 7.16 2.63
CA LEU A 64 -7.02 7.85 2.21
C LEU A 64 -7.19 8.61 0.88
N LEU A 65 -7.88 8.01 -0.09
CA LEU A 65 -8.12 8.63 -1.40
C LEU A 65 -9.15 9.76 -1.36
N LEU A 66 -10.04 9.78 -0.37
CA LEU A 66 -10.99 10.87 -0.16
C LEU A 66 -10.35 12.04 0.58
N ASP A 67 -9.51 11.75 1.57
CA ASP A 67 -8.94 12.76 2.47
C ASP A 67 -7.72 13.46 1.87
N HIS A 68 -6.93 12.77 1.03
CA HIS A 68 -5.67 13.30 0.52
C HIS A 68 -5.66 13.46 -1.01
N PRO A 69 -5.18 14.61 -1.52
CA PRO A 69 -5.02 14.80 -2.95
C PRO A 69 -3.86 13.96 -3.52
N ILE A 70 -3.90 13.69 -4.82
CA ILE A 70 -2.72 13.20 -5.55
C ILE A 70 -1.82 14.40 -5.87
N ALA A 71 -0.54 14.30 -5.49
CA ALA A 71 0.47 15.32 -5.75
C ALA A 71 1.86 14.71 -6.01
N ASP A 72 2.88 15.54 -6.14
CA ASP A 72 4.30 15.14 -6.27
C ASP A 72 5.14 15.44 -5.02
N HIS A 73 4.48 15.74 -3.89
CA HIS A 73 5.07 16.00 -2.58
C HIS A 73 4.41 15.17 -1.48
N ASP A 74 5.04 15.14 -0.29
CA ASP A 74 4.56 14.42 0.89
C ASP A 74 3.79 15.29 1.91
N ASP A 75 3.62 16.58 1.62
CA ASP A 75 2.84 17.50 2.46
C ASP A 75 1.34 17.22 2.34
N ASP A 76 0.80 16.44 3.29
CA ASP A 76 -0.61 16.02 3.41
C ASP A 76 -1.25 15.48 2.11
N ALA A 77 -0.43 14.84 1.27
CA ALA A 77 -0.82 14.38 -0.05
C ALA A 77 -0.27 12.99 -0.36
N ILE A 78 -0.94 12.29 -1.28
CA ILE A 78 -0.47 11.03 -1.85
C ILE A 78 0.55 11.38 -2.94
N ASN A 79 1.83 11.25 -2.61
CA ASN A 79 2.96 11.48 -3.50
C ASN A 79 3.01 10.43 -4.64
N ALA A 80 2.41 10.74 -5.79
CA ALA A 80 2.38 9.86 -6.95
C ALA A 80 3.75 9.68 -7.60
N SER A 81 4.63 10.69 -7.57
CA SER A 81 5.99 10.58 -8.08
C SER A 81 6.80 9.52 -7.32
N TYR A 82 6.63 9.47 -5.99
CA TYR A 82 7.23 8.44 -5.15
C TYR A 82 6.69 7.04 -5.46
N ILE A 83 5.36 6.87 -5.49
CA ILE A 83 4.72 5.58 -5.79
C ILE A 83 5.11 5.08 -7.19
N ALA A 84 5.13 5.97 -8.19
CA ALA A 84 5.54 5.66 -9.56
C ALA A 84 6.99 5.18 -9.61
N ARG A 85 7.90 5.84 -8.90
CA ARG A 85 9.31 5.42 -8.82
C ARG A 85 9.43 4.01 -8.22
N LEU A 86 8.78 3.72 -7.10
CA LEU A 86 8.82 2.40 -6.46
C LEU A 86 8.28 1.29 -7.38
N THR A 87 7.07 1.49 -7.90
CA THR A 87 6.40 0.52 -8.77
C THR A 87 7.12 0.34 -10.12
N SER A 88 7.92 1.32 -10.56
CA SER A 88 8.75 1.17 -11.76
C SER A 88 9.98 0.26 -11.58
N GLN A 89 10.38 0.04 -10.32
CA GLN A 89 11.52 -0.79 -9.94
C GLN A 89 11.09 -2.21 -9.55
N ASP A 90 9.84 -2.38 -9.11
CA ASP A 90 9.26 -3.66 -8.69
C ASP A 90 7.98 -4.00 -9.45
N TRP A 91 8.06 -5.03 -10.28
CA TRP A 91 6.91 -5.53 -11.06
C TRP A 91 5.87 -6.22 -10.18
N GLY A 92 6.28 -6.92 -9.13
CA GLY A 92 5.36 -7.59 -8.22
C GLY A 92 4.50 -6.59 -7.47
N LEU A 93 5.13 -5.53 -6.94
CA LEU A 93 4.41 -4.45 -6.25
C LEU A 93 3.44 -3.74 -7.21
N HIS A 94 3.90 -3.36 -8.42
CA HIS A 94 3.04 -2.78 -9.46
C HIS A 94 1.83 -3.65 -9.77
N ARG A 95 2.04 -4.96 -9.97
CA ARG A 95 1.00 -5.94 -10.28
C ARG A 95 -0.04 -6.05 -9.17
N THR A 96 0.40 -6.09 -7.91
CA THR A 96 -0.50 -6.16 -6.74
C THR A 96 -1.28 -4.86 -6.55
N LEU A 97 -0.63 -3.70 -6.65
CA LEU A 97 -1.31 -2.39 -6.61
C LEU A 97 -2.38 -2.29 -7.71
N ARG A 98 -2.09 -2.76 -8.93
CA ARG A 98 -3.06 -2.76 -10.04
C ARG A 98 -4.27 -3.63 -9.71
N MET A 99 -4.03 -4.85 -9.24
CA MET A 99 -5.11 -5.76 -8.85
C MET A 99 -6.00 -5.15 -7.77
N ASN A 100 -5.40 -4.59 -6.72
CA ASN A 100 -6.16 -4.03 -5.61
C ASN A 100 -6.83 -2.71 -5.96
N THR A 101 -6.31 -1.93 -6.91
CA THR A 101 -7.02 -0.77 -7.46
C THR A 101 -8.38 -1.15 -8.03
N GLU A 102 -8.46 -2.22 -8.83
CA GLU A 102 -9.73 -2.65 -9.41
C GLU A 102 -10.71 -3.14 -8.31
N LYS A 103 -10.20 -3.77 -7.25
CA LYS A 103 -11.01 -4.15 -6.09
C LYS A 103 -11.52 -2.92 -5.33
N VAL A 104 -10.71 -1.88 -5.16
CA VAL A 104 -11.13 -0.59 -4.55
C VAL A 104 -12.23 0.06 -5.38
N ARG A 105 -12.09 0.10 -6.72
CA ARG A 105 -13.14 0.62 -7.62
C ARG A 105 -14.45 -0.17 -7.54
N SER A 106 -14.37 -1.47 -7.27
CA SER A 106 -15.57 -2.28 -7.03
C SER A 106 -16.18 -1.94 -5.67
N ALA A 107 -15.36 -1.96 -4.61
CA ALA A 107 -15.82 -1.77 -3.24
C ALA A 107 -16.45 -0.40 -2.99
N VAL A 108 -15.89 0.66 -3.60
CA VAL A 108 -16.42 2.02 -3.41
C VAL A 108 -17.85 2.19 -3.94
N LYS A 109 -18.33 1.33 -4.83
CA LYS A 109 -19.72 1.35 -5.33
C LYS A 109 -20.73 0.97 -4.24
N ASP A 110 -20.30 0.17 -3.29
CA ASP A 110 -21.11 -0.33 -2.18
C ASP A 110 -20.93 0.53 -0.92
N LEU A 111 -20.04 1.53 -0.96
CA LEU A 111 -19.82 2.50 0.11
C LEU A 111 -20.64 3.77 -0.16
N GLU A 112 -21.33 4.29 0.84
CA GLU A 112 -22.07 5.56 0.76
C GLU A 112 -21.14 6.77 0.81
N VAL A 113 -20.20 6.85 -0.14
CA VAL A 113 -19.14 7.87 -0.21
C VAL A 113 -18.97 8.40 -1.64
N PRO A 114 -18.26 9.53 -1.85
CA PRO A 114 -18.01 10.08 -3.19
C PRO A 114 -17.12 9.19 -4.08
N ALA A 115 -17.72 8.16 -4.70
CA ALA A 115 -17.02 7.20 -5.56
C ALA A 115 -16.29 7.86 -6.74
N GLU A 116 -16.84 8.95 -7.27
CA GLU A 116 -16.22 9.70 -8.38
C GLU A 116 -14.86 10.29 -7.97
N THR A 117 -14.77 10.87 -6.78
CA THR A 117 -13.51 11.41 -6.25
C THR A 117 -12.46 10.32 -6.11
N VAL A 118 -12.82 9.17 -5.56
CA VAL A 118 -11.91 8.02 -5.44
C VAL A 118 -11.43 7.56 -6.83
N ASN A 119 -12.35 7.42 -7.79
CA ASN A 119 -12.02 6.99 -9.14
C ASN A 119 -11.09 7.98 -9.86
N GLN A 120 -11.35 9.28 -9.72
CA GLN A 120 -10.52 10.34 -10.26
C GLN A 120 -9.10 10.30 -9.66
N ARG A 121 -8.97 10.14 -8.35
CA ARG A 121 -7.67 10.05 -7.65
C ARG A 121 -6.89 8.82 -8.08
N LEU A 122 -7.57 7.68 -8.23
CA LEU A 122 -6.94 6.49 -8.80
C LEU A 122 -6.47 6.73 -10.25
N ASP A 123 -7.25 7.40 -11.08
CA ASP A 123 -6.82 7.74 -12.45
C ASP A 123 -5.59 8.66 -12.46
N GLU A 124 -5.57 9.69 -11.63
CA GLU A 124 -4.42 10.60 -11.45
C GLU A 124 -3.16 9.83 -11.04
N LEU A 125 -3.27 8.98 -10.02
CA LEU A 125 -2.17 8.13 -9.55
C LEU A 125 -1.67 7.18 -10.65
N TRP A 126 -2.57 6.49 -11.34
CA TRP A 126 -2.19 5.52 -12.37
C TRP A 126 -1.59 6.17 -13.61
N ARG A 127 -2.01 7.41 -13.97
CA ARG A 127 -1.33 8.17 -15.04
C ARG A 127 0.14 8.39 -14.70
N ALA A 128 0.47 8.79 -13.47
CA ALA A 128 1.84 8.99 -13.02
C ALA A 128 2.65 7.67 -13.00
N ILE A 129 2.05 6.60 -12.46
CA ILE A 129 2.67 5.26 -12.42
C ILE A 129 3.02 4.77 -13.82
N GLU A 130 2.08 4.87 -14.77
CA GLU A 130 2.29 4.35 -16.12
C GLU A 130 3.27 5.21 -16.94
N ALA A 131 3.25 6.54 -16.76
CA ALA A 131 4.19 7.45 -17.42
C ALA A 131 5.65 7.24 -16.97
N HIS A 132 5.89 6.73 -15.76
CA HIS A 132 7.25 6.57 -15.25
C HIS A 132 8.00 5.42 -15.95
N PRO A 133 9.24 5.63 -16.43
CA PRO A 133 10.01 4.60 -17.13
C PRO A 133 10.31 3.40 -16.23
N LYS A 134 10.11 2.19 -16.78
CA LYS A 134 10.28 0.91 -16.05
C LYS A 134 11.72 0.39 -16.15
N SER A 135 12.25 -0.08 -15.03
CA SER A 135 13.59 -0.64 -14.97
C SER A 135 13.75 -1.89 -15.87
N LEU A 136 15.00 -2.25 -16.22
CA LEU A 136 15.29 -3.49 -16.95
C LEU A 136 14.79 -4.73 -16.19
N LYS A 137 15.06 -4.80 -14.88
CA LYS A 137 14.59 -5.88 -13.99
C LYS A 137 13.07 -6.01 -14.04
N TRP A 138 12.36 -4.89 -13.94
CA TRP A 138 10.90 -4.85 -14.04
C TRP A 138 10.42 -5.44 -15.37
N ARG A 139 10.98 -4.99 -16.51
CA ARG A 139 10.57 -5.46 -17.84
C ARG A 139 10.84 -6.94 -18.06
N LEU A 140 11.95 -7.46 -17.55
CA LEU A 140 12.25 -8.89 -17.57
C LEU A 140 11.24 -9.67 -16.72
N ARG A 141 10.97 -9.22 -15.49
CA ARG A 141 9.99 -9.85 -14.60
C ARG A 141 8.57 -9.83 -15.17
N ALA A 142 8.20 -8.77 -15.90
CA ALA A 142 6.92 -8.64 -16.58
C ALA A 142 6.69 -9.69 -17.67
N ARG A 143 7.76 -10.12 -18.37
CA ARG A 143 7.68 -11.20 -19.37
C ARG A 143 7.40 -12.56 -18.75
N VAL A 144 7.89 -12.79 -17.52
CA VAL A 144 7.55 -13.98 -16.74
C VAL A 144 6.08 -13.92 -16.31
N GLY A 145 5.61 -12.74 -15.92
CA GLY A 145 4.23 -12.49 -15.54
C GLY A 145 3.79 -13.32 -14.33
N ASP A 146 2.51 -13.67 -14.29
CA ASP A 146 1.88 -14.36 -13.17
C ASP A 146 2.29 -15.85 -13.06
N ARG A 147 3.19 -16.35 -13.94
CA ARG A 147 3.65 -17.76 -13.95
C ARG A 147 4.53 -18.13 -12.76
N MET A 148 5.13 -17.14 -12.10
CA MET A 148 5.88 -17.31 -10.86
C MET A 148 5.26 -16.42 -9.80
N ALA A 149 5.26 -16.87 -8.55
CA ALA A 149 4.88 -16.03 -7.42
C ALA A 149 5.68 -14.72 -7.42
N TRP A 150 5.03 -13.64 -6.99
CA TRP A 150 5.60 -12.29 -6.98
C TRP A 150 5.39 -11.54 -5.66
N TYR A 151 4.85 -12.24 -4.67
CA TYR A 151 4.56 -11.75 -3.35
C TYR A 151 4.96 -12.82 -2.34
N GLU A 152 5.20 -12.39 -1.11
CA GLU A 152 5.32 -13.26 0.06
C GLU A 152 4.04 -13.12 0.90
N LEU A 153 3.69 -14.12 1.70
CA LEU A 153 2.64 -13.94 2.71
C LEU A 153 3.34 -13.69 4.05
N PRO A 154 2.92 -12.66 4.82
CA PRO A 154 3.39 -12.51 6.19
C PRO A 154 3.11 -13.77 7.00
N GLU A 155 3.94 -14.06 8.01
CA GLU A 155 3.67 -15.15 8.94
C GLU A 155 2.29 -14.92 9.60
N GLU A 156 1.45 -15.96 9.62
CA GLU A 156 0.18 -15.91 10.33
C GLU A 156 0.44 -15.61 11.80
N VAL A 157 -0.03 -14.47 12.27
CA VAL A 157 -0.04 -14.18 13.70
C VAL A 157 -1.10 -15.09 14.33
N ARG A 158 -0.66 -16.21 14.91
CA ARG A 158 -1.49 -17.02 15.79
C ARG A 158 -2.00 -16.08 16.88
N GLN A 159 -3.30 -15.79 16.89
CA GLN A 159 -3.91 -14.94 17.92
C GLN A 159 -3.51 -15.47 19.31
N PRO A 160 -2.75 -14.70 20.11
CA PRO A 160 -2.52 -15.09 21.48
C PRO A 160 -3.62 -14.47 22.36
N TYR A 161 -4.26 -15.35 23.14
CA TYR A 161 -5.11 -15.09 24.30
C TYR A 161 -6.59 -14.76 24.05
N GLN A 162 -7.43 -15.79 24.16
CA GLN A 162 -8.81 -15.65 24.63
C GLN A 162 -8.75 -15.60 26.17
N PRO A 163 -9.18 -14.52 26.82
CA PRO A 163 -9.52 -14.58 28.24
C PRO A 163 -10.79 -15.41 28.38
N ASP A 164 -10.76 -16.41 29.28
CA ASP A 164 -11.96 -17.10 29.78
C ASP A 164 -12.96 -16.12 30.42
#